data_AF-A0A1G0RMF3-F1
#
_entry.id   AF-A0A1G0RMF3-F1
#
_cell.length_a   1.000
_cell.length_b   1.000
_cell.length_c   1.000
_cell.angle_alpha   90.00
_cell.angle_beta   90.00
_cell.angle_gamma   90.00
#
_symmetry.space_group_name_H-M   'P 1'
#
loop_
_entity.id
_entity.type
_entity.pdbx_description
1 polymer ?
#
loop_
_entity_poly.entity_id
_entity_poly.type
_entity_poly.pdbx_seq_one_letter_code
_entity_poly.pdbx_strand_id
1 'polypeptide(L)'
;MESIISSLNKISKDYIGSDFIFHKKESFLYVNSGINISQAINIRKNDSQQVNVSNWFDDIWLYIELRYIINPAKSKKVIPNIFFSLSVFQGESDDIEKIQLFRAEWDNYETPSNYHPQPHWHFYTRKDIEDLKKTFPELIASPEDNFEDYIKSDREIIDIEKFHFAMNGQWSINHSDVHEISTESELTNWFAGVLNHIRKELEYLKEK
;
A
#
# COMPACT_ATOMS: atom_id res chain seq x y z
N MET A 1 0.19 -13.66 17.93
CA MET A 1 -0.51 -13.30 16.68
C MET A 1 -1.74 -12.48 16.97
N GLU A 2 -2.69 -12.97 17.77
CA GLU A 2 -3.90 -12.19 18.11
C GLU A 2 -3.59 -10.89 18.87
N SER A 3 -2.58 -10.87 19.76
CA SER A 3 -2.13 -9.64 20.43
C SER A 3 -1.63 -8.59 19.43
N ILE A 4 -0.75 -8.99 18.51
CA ILE A 4 -0.20 -8.13 17.45
C ILE A 4 -1.33 -7.54 16.61
N ILE A 5 -2.26 -8.36 16.12
CA ILE A 5 -3.39 -7.88 15.32
C ILE A 5 -4.27 -6.90 16.12
N SER A 6 -4.49 -7.16 17.42
CA SER A 6 -5.22 -6.24 18.29
C SER A 6 -4.51 -4.88 18.42
N SER A 7 -3.21 -4.88 18.63
CA SER A 7 -2.37 -3.68 18.71
C SER A 7 -2.36 -2.90 17.38
N LEU A 8 -2.21 -3.59 16.25
CA LEU A 8 -2.25 -2.98 14.93
C LEU A 8 -3.65 -2.41 14.61
N ASN A 9 -4.72 -3.11 14.98
CA ASN A 9 -6.09 -2.59 14.85
C ASN A 9 -6.29 -1.29 15.63
N LYS A 10 -5.76 -1.21 16.86
CA LYS A 10 -5.84 0.02 17.66
C LYS A 10 -5.16 1.19 16.93
N ILE A 11 -3.95 0.97 16.41
CA ILE A 11 -3.22 2.00 15.65
C ILE A 11 -3.98 2.37 14.37
N SER A 12 -4.43 1.39 13.59
CA SER A 12 -5.14 1.68 12.34
C SER A 12 -6.41 2.47 12.55
N LYS A 13 -7.09 2.30 13.70
CA LYS A 13 -8.26 3.13 14.03
C LYS A 13 -7.93 4.59 14.23
N ASP A 14 -6.77 4.87 14.83
CA ASP A 14 -6.30 6.24 15.07
C ASP A 14 -5.78 6.89 13.78
N TYR A 15 -5.13 6.12 12.89
CA TYR A 15 -4.46 6.65 11.69
C TYR A 15 -5.27 6.57 10.39
N ILE A 16 -6.21 5.64 10.28
CA ILE A 16 -6.99 5.37 9.07
C ILE A 16 -8.47 5.69 9.30
N GLY A 17 -9.07 5.14 10.36
CA GLY A 17 -10.45 5.46 10.73
C GLY A 17 -11.04 4.47 11.72
N SER A 18 -12.01 4.91 12.52
CA SER A 18 -12.56 4.15 13.66
C SER A 18 -13.10 2.76 13.30
N ASP A 19 -13.58 2.61 12.07
CA ASP A 19 -14.20 1.39 11.56
C ASP A 19 -13.19 0.43 10.91
N PHE A 20 -11.92 0.83 10.78
CA PHE A 20 -10.88 -0.02 10.22
C PHE A 20 -10.61 -1.23 11.12
N ILE A 21 -10.54 -2.40 10.50
CA ILE A 21 -10.06 -3.64 11.12
C ILE A 21 -9.24 -4.47 10.14
N PHE A 22 -8.29 -5.23 10.67
CA PHE A 22 -7.67 -6.37 10.00
C PHE A 22 -8.57 -7.59 10.16
N HIS A 23 -9.14 -8.03 9.04
CA HIS A 23 -9.90 -9.28 8.99
C HIS A 23 -8.99 -10.43 8.57
N LYS A 24 -9.19 -11.59 9.18
CA LYS A 24 -8.47 -12.81 8.80
C LYS A 24 -9.10 -13.35 7.50
N LYS A 25 -8.37 -13.24 6.39
CA LYS A 25 -8.77 -13.76 5.08
C LYS A 25 -8.44 -15.25 4.93
N GLU A 26 -7.27 -15.67 5.42
CA GLU A 26 -6.81 -17.06 5.42
C GLU A 26 -6.00 -17.38 6.69
N SER A 27 -5.51 -18.61 6.84
CA SER A 27 -4.84 -19.11 8.06
C SER A 27 -3.74 -18.20 8.61
N PHE A 28 -3.05 -17.44 7.75
CA PHE A 28 -1.97 -16.51 8.13
C PHE A 28 -2.05 -15.17 7.40
N LEU A 29 -3.18 -14.88 6.76
CA LEU A 29 -3.37 -13.71 5.92
C LEU A 29 -4.44 -12.81 6.53
N TYR A 30 -4.06 -11.58 6.80
CA TYR A 30 -4.94 -10.53 7.29
C TYR A 30 -4.94 -9.39 6.30
N VAL A 31 -6.12 -8.86 5.99
CA VAL A 31 -6.25 -7.69 5.12
C VAL A 31 -7.24 -6.69 5.70
N ASN A 32 -7.21 -5.44 5.23
CA ASN A 32 -8.10 -4.40 5.71
C ASN A 32 -9.59 -4.74 5.44
N SER A 33 -10.46 -4.27 6.33
CA SER A 33 -11.92 -4.31 6.25
C SER A 33 -12.49 -3.20 7.13
N GLY A 34 -13.80 -2.98 7.03
CA GLY A 34 -14.51 -1.94 7.77
C GLY A 34 -15.82 -1.57 7.09
N ILE A 35 -16.36 -0.42 7.46
CA ILE A 35 -17.61 0.12 6.90
C ILE A 35 -17.31 1.02 5.70
N ASN A 36 -16.34 1.93 5.85
CA ASN A 36 -15.95 2.87 4.78
C ASN A 36 -14.97 2.22 3.81
N ILE A 37 -15.50 1.29 2.98
CA ILE A 37 -14.74 0.54 1.99
C ILE A 37 -15.28 0.77 0.57
N SER A 38 -14.39 0.66 -0.41
CA SER A 38 -14.72 0.69 -1.85
C SER A 38 -13.91 -0.39 -2.58
N GLN A 39 -14.13 -0.57 -3.88
CA GLN A 39 -13.38 -1.52 -4.71
C GLN A 39 -12.24 -0.83 -5.46
N ALA A 40 -11.15 -1.57 -5.68
CA ALA A 40 -10.05 -1.15 -6.54
C ALA A 40 -9.36 -2.37 -7.15
N ILE A 41 -8.60 -2.16 -8.24
CA ILE A 41 -7.77 -3.19 -8.86
C ILE A 41 -6.34 -3.07 -8.32
N ASN A 42 -5.92 -4.02 -7.49
CA ASN A 42 -4.55 -4.11 -6.99
C ASN A 42 -3.67 -4.83 -8.00
N ILE A 43 -2.90 -4.07 -8.77
CA ILE A 43 -2.00 -4.52 -9.81
C ILE A 43 -0.72 -5.07 -9.17
N ARG A 44 -0.33 -6.27 -9.57
CA ARG A 44 0.98 -6.89 -9.33
C ARG A 44 1.59 -7.29 -10.67
N LYS A 45 2.91 -7.51 -10.69
CA LYS A 45 3.70 -7.69 -11.94
C LYS A 45 3.06 -8.66 -12.95
N ASN A 46 2.46 -9.76 -12.47
CA ASN A 46 1.85 -10.79 -13.30
C ASN A 46 0.39 -11.12 -12.89
N ASP A 47 -0.22 -10.32 -12.03
CA ASP A 47 -1.53 -10.62 -11.45
C ASP A 47 -2.23 -9.34 -11.04
N SER A 48 -3.50 -9.18 -11.41
CA SER A 48 -4.33 -8.05 -11.01
C SER A 48 -5.55 -8.59 -10.30
N GLN A 49 -5.78 -8.14 -9.08
CA GLN A 49 -6.89 -8.63 -8.25
C GLN A 49 -7.79 -7.49 -7.81
N GLN A 50 -9.09 -7.70 -7.88
CA GLN A 50 -10.05 -6.80 -7.24
C GLN A 50 -9.95 -6.95 -5.72
N VAL A 51 -9.80 -5.83 -5.02
CA VAL A 51 -9.68 -5.78 -3.55
C VAL A 51 -10.62 -4.74 -2.96
N ASN A 52 -10.96 -4.94 -1.68
CA ASN A 52 -11.65 -3.92 -0.90
C ASN A 52 -10.60 -2.98 -0.29
N VAL A 53 -10.72 -1.69 -0.61
CA VAL A 53 -9.87 -0.62 -0.09
C VAL A 53 -10.61 0.16 0.99
N SER A 54 -9.91 0.60 2.01
CA SER A 54 -10.44 1.48 3.06
C SER A 54 -10.16 2.93 2.70
N ASN A 55 -11.13 3.82 2.86
CA ASN A 55 -10.88 5.26 2.72
C ASN A 55 -9.89 5.69 3.81
N TRP A 56 -8.86 6.44 3.42
CA TRP A 56 -7.84 6.91 4.35
C TRP A 56 -8.04 8.39 4.69
N PHE A 57 -8.16 9.23 3.67
CA PHE A 57 -8.50 10.65 3.75
C PHE A 57 -8.83 11.14 2.34
N ASP A 58 -9.70 12.14 2.21
CA ASP A 58 -10.17 12.65 0.92
C ASP A 58 -10.50 11.53 -0.09
N ASP A 59 -9.93 11.61 -1.30
CA ASP A 59 -9.97 10.65 -2.40
C ASP A 59 -8.84 9.60 -2.33
N ILE A 60 -8.14 9.48 -1.19
CA ILE A 60 -7.05 8.51 -0.99
C ILE A 60 -7.55 7.28 -0.25
N TRP A 61 -7.20 6.12 -0.80
CA TRP A 61 -7.61 4.81 -0.33
C TRP A 61 -6.43 3.89 -0.09
N LEU A 62 -6.62 2.94 0.83
CA LEU A 62 -5.60 1.98 1.23
C LEU A 62 -6.06 0.54 1.08
N TYR A 63 -5.15 -0.30 0.59
CA TYR A 63 -5.19 -1.74 0.79
C TYR A 63 -3.98 -2.16 1.61
N ILE A 64 -4.19 -2.92 2.68
CA ILE A 64 -3.11 -3.43 3.52
C ILE A 64 -3.22 -4.95 3.60
N GLU A 65 -2.12 -5.64 3.30
CA GLU A 65 -1.94 -7.08 3.48
C GLU A 65 -0.88 -7.35 4.55
N LEU A 66 -1.22 -8.20 5.52
CA LEU A 66 -0.35 -8.70 6.57
C LEU A 66 -0.34 -10.22 6.50
N ARG A 67 0.83 -10.81 6.22
CA ARG A 67 1.00 -12.26 6.13
C ARG A 67 2.03 -12.74 7.12
N TYR A 68 1.63 -13.65 8.01
CA TYR A 68 2.57 -14.36 8.88
C TYR A 68 3.26 -15.48 8.11
N ILE A 69 4.59 -15.45 8.09
CA ILE A 69 5.43 -16.49 7.49
C ILE A 69 5.89 -17.43 8.59
N ILE A 70 5.31 -18.62 8.63
CA ILE A 70 5.72 -19.65 9.61
C ILE A 70 7.01 -20.29 9.11
N ASN A 71 8.05 -20.22 9.95
CA ASN A 71 9.24 -21.05 9.78
C ASN A 71 9.23 -22.16 10.84
N PRO A 72 8.90 -23.42 10.46
CA PRO A 72 8.82 -24.53 11.42
C PRO A 72 10.17 -24.86 12.08
N ALA A 73 11.30 -24.47 11.47
CA ALA A 73 12.63 -24.69 12.03
C ALA A 73 13.03 -23.68 13.13
N LYS A 74 12.31 -22.56 13.27
CA LYS A 74 12.65 -21.46 14.19
C LYS A 74 11.51 -21.16 15.18
N SER A 75 10.97 -22.21 15.80
CA SER A 75 9.70 -22.24 16.54
C SER A 75 9.62 -21.45 17.88
N LYS A 76 10.52 -20.51 18.16
CA LYS A 76 10.57 -19.79 19.46
C LYS A 76 10.79 -18.27 19.36
N LYS A 77 10.26 -17.60 18.34
CA LYS A 77 10.33 -16.13 18.28
C LYS A 77 9.15 -15.45 18.97
N VAL A 78 9.44 -14.30 19.57
CA VAL A 78 8.44 -13.38 20.13
C VAL A 78 7.60 -12.75 19.00
N ILE A 79 8.26 -12.35 17.90
CA ILE A 79 7.62 -11.82 16.69
C ILE A 79 7.80 -12.81 15.53
N PRO A 80 6.71 -13.28 14.91
CA PRO A 80 6.82 -14.10 13.70
C PRO A 80 7.38 -13.29 12.54
N ASN A 81 7.88 -13.97 11.51
CA ASN A 81 8.18 -13.27 10.27
C ASN A 81 6.86 -12.76 9.67
N ILE A 82 6.85 -11.51 9.26
CA ILE A 82 5.70 -10.78 8.72
C ILE A 82 6.12 -10.23 7.36
N PHE A 83 5.32 -10.55 6.35
CA PHE A 83 5.26 -9.80 5.12
C PHE A 83 4.14 -8.77 5.25
N PHE A 84 4.48 -7.51 4.99
CA PHE A 84 3.56 -6.38 5.00
C PHE A 84 3.54 -5.74 3.61
N SER A 85 2.35 -5.54 3.06
CA SER A 85 2.16 -4.82 1.82
C SER A 85 1.12 -3.74 2.00
N LEU A 86 1.42 -2.54 1.51
CA LEU A 86 0.52 -1.40 1.50
C LEU A 86 0.43 -0.86 0.07
N SER A 87 -0.78 -0.87 -0.49
CA SER A 87 -1.10 -0.21 -1.76
C SER A 87 -1.90 1.06 -1.48
N VAL A 88 -1.52 2.15 -2.14
CA VAL A 88 -2.24 3.44 -2.11
C VAL A 88 -2.96 3.64 -3.43
N PHE A 89 -4.20 4.09 -3.36
CA PHE A 89 -5.04 4.39 -4.51
C PHE A 89 -5.63 5.79 -4.40
N GLN A 90 -5.98 6.38 -5.54
CA GLN A 90 -6.68 7.65 -5.64
C GLN A 90 -7.97 7.49 -6.46
N GLY A 91 -9.05 8.11 -6.00
CA GLY A 91 -10.33 8.17 -6.70
C GLY A 91 -11.51 8.47 -5.78
N GLU A 92 -12.65 8.77 -6.37
CA GLU A 92 -13.90 9.04 -5.68
C GLU A 92 -14.51 7.76 -5.09
N SER A 93 -15.44 7.93 -4.14
CA SER A 93 -16.04 6.79 -3.42
C SER A 93 -16.80 5.81 -4.33
N ASP A 94 -17.44 6.33 -5.38
CA ASP A 94 -18.26 5.64 -6.37
C ASP A 94 -17.46 5.13 -7.58
N ASP A 95 -16.16 5.43 -7.63
CA ASP A 95 -15.29 4.91 -8.68
C ASP A 95 -15.17 3.40 -8.63
N ILE A 96 -15.54 2.77 -9.74
CA ILE A 96 -15.42 1.32 -9.96
C ILE A 96 -13.94 0.91 -10.04
N GLU A 97 -13.08 1.76 -10.63
CA GLU A 97 -11.65 1.53 -10.78
C GLU A 97 -10.84 2.73 -10.29
N LYS A 98 -10.37 2.64 -9.05
CA LYS A 98 -9.45 3.62 -8.46
C LYS A 98 -8.05 3.44 -9.03
N ILE A 99 -7.34 4.55 -9.22
CA ILE A 99 -5.99 4.57 -9.75
C ILE A 99 -5.03 4.11 -8.66
N GLN A 100 -4.29 3.03 -8.89
CA GLN A 100 -3.23 2.64 -7.98
C GLN A 100 -2.03 3.57 -8.16
N LEU A 101 -1.64 4.29 -7.12
CA LEU A 101 -0.50 5.21 -7.17
C LEU A 101 0.81 4.41 -7.05
N PHE A 102 0.93 3.69 -5.94
CA PHE A 102 2.08 2.86 -5.65
C PHE A 102 1.73 1.72 -4.71
N ARG A 103 2.66 0.77 -4.60
CA ARG A 103 2.66 -0.27 -3.58
C ARG A 103 4.04 -0.36 -2.95
N ALA A 104 4.06 -0.53 -1.65
CA ALA A 104 5.27 -0.79 -0.89
C ALA A 104 5.15 -2.13 -0.19
N GLU A 105 6.22 -2.92 -0.24
CA GLU A 105 6.30 -4.20 0.45
C GLU A 105 7.50 -4.23 1.38
N TRP A 106 7.30 -4.81 2.56
CA TRP A 106 8.31 -5.03 3.56
C TRP A 106 8.23 -6.47 4.03
N ASP A 107 9.39 -7.06 4.25
CA ASP A 107 9.54 -8.24 5.08
C ASP A 107 10.50 -7.92 6.23
N ASN A 108 10.33 -8.63 7.34
CA ASN A 108 11.28 -8.62 8.44
C ASN A 108 12.21 -9.84 8.37
N TYR A 109 12.76 -10.16 7.18
CA TYR A 109 13.63 -11.32 7.00
C TYR A 109 14.75 -11.35 8.04
N GLU A 110 15.04 -12.56 8.51
CA GLU A 110 16.14 -12.84 9.45
C GLU A 110 17.46 -13.17 8.73
N THR A 111 17.37 -13.46 7.45
CA THR A 111 18.55 -13.65 6.59
C THR A 111 18.55 -12.47 5.64
N PRO A 112 19.62 -11.65 5.61
CA PRO A 112 19.79 -10.65 4.57
C PRO A 112 19.58 -11.34 3.23
N SER A 113 18.50 -11.01 2.53
CA SER A 113 18.38 -11.37 1.14
C SER A 113 19.44 -10.52 0.44
N ASN A 114 20.61 -11.10 0.17
CA ASN A 114 21.68 -10.44 -0.60
C ASN A 114 21.23 -9.99 -2.02
N TYR A 115 19.97 -10.21 -2.38
CA TYR A 115 19.44 -10.01 -3.71
C TYR A 115 18.41 -8.88 -3.80
N HIS A 116 17.80 -8.43 -2.69
CA HIS A 116 16.68 -7.48 -2.76
C HIS A 116 16.52 -6.57 -1.52
N PRO A 117 16.77 -5.24 -1.64
CA PRO A 117 16.65 -4.28 -0.56
C PRO A 117 15.19 -3.91 -0.22
N GLN A 118 14.95 -3.46 1.01
CA GLN A 118 13.62 -3.08 1.53
C GLN A 118 13.50 -1.57 1.80
N PRO A 119 12.30 -0.97 1.71
CA PRO A 119 11.10 -1.55 1.09
C PRO A 119 11.20 -1.73 -0.42
N HIS A 120 10.40 -2.65 -0.93
CA HIS A 120 10.14 -2.80 -2.36
C HIS A 120 9.05 -1.84 -2.81
N TRP A 121 9.44 -0.76 -3.49
CA TRP A 121 8.50 0.18 -4.09
C TRP A 121 8.10 -0.24 -5.51
N HIS A 122 6.81 -0.19 -5.79
CA HIS A 122 6.22 -0.38 -7.12
C HIS A 122 5.40 0.87 -7.45
N PHE A 123 5.71 1.51 -8.58
CA PHE A 123 5.01 2.72 -9.04
C PHE A 123 4.16 2.39 -10.26
N TYR A 124 2.91 2.87 -10.27
CA TYR A 124 1.93 2.48 -11.28
C TYR A 124 1.39 3.64 -12.13
N THR A 125 1.55 4.89 -11.68
CA THR A 125 1.05 6.09 -12.41
C THR A 125 1.60 6.23 -13.84
N ARG A 126 2.75 5.63 -14.15
CA ARG A 126 3.28 5.59 -15.54
C ARG A 126 2.62 4.55 -16.44
N LYS A 127 2.07 3.47 -15.86
CA LYS A 127 1.40 2.44 -16.65
C LYS A 127 0.11 2.99 -17.25
N ASP A 128 -0.60 3.82 -16.49
CA ASP A 128 -1.80 4.50 -16.97
C ASP A 128 -1.46 5.45 -18.12
N ILE A 129 -0.39 6.25 -18.02
CA ILE A 129 0.12 7.12 -19.11
C ILE A 129 0.59 6.30 -20.33
N GLU A 130 1.24 5.15 -20.12
CA GLU A 130 1.70 4.28 -21.21
C GLU A 130 0.54 3.56 -21.89
N ASP A 131 -0.46 3.12 -21.14
CA ASP A 131 -1.68 2.52 -21.67
C ASP A 131 -2.55 3.59 -22.34
N LEU A 132 -2.58 4.83 -21.83
CA LEU A 132 -3.14 6.03 -22.47
C LEU A 132 -2.53 6.27 -23.85
N LYS A 133 -1.20 6.21 -23.98
CA LYS A 133 -0.51 6.38 -25.27
C LYS A 133 -0.84 5.27 -26.26
N LYS A 134 -1.17 4.08 -25.79
CA LYS A 134 -1.57 2.95 -26.64
C LYS A 134 -3.03 3.06 -27.09
N THR A 135 -3.92 3.57 -26.24
CA THR A 135 -5.35 3.72 -26.52
C THR A 135 -5.70 5.05 -27.21
N PHE A 136 -4.84 6.07 -27.13
CA PHE A 136 -5.05 7.37 -27.79
C PHE A 136 -5.34 7.26 -29.31
N PRO A 137 -4.61 6.43 -30.09
CA PRO A 137 -4.94 6.22 -31.51
C PRO A 137 -6.30 5.54 -31.73
N GLU A 138 -6.74 4.68 -30.80
CA GLU A 138 -8.00 3.96 -30.86
C GLU A 138 -9.19 4.86 -30.47
N LEU A 139 -9.00 5.74 -29.47
CA LEU A 139 -9.96 6.76 -29.05
C LEU A 139 -10.22 7.80 -30.14
N ILE A 140 -9.19 8.23 -30.89
CA ILE A 140 -9.35 9.14 -32.04
C ILE A 140 -10.14 8.46 -33.19
N ALA A 141 -10.10 7.14 -33.28
CA ALA A 141 -10.76 6.37 -34.32
C ALA A 141 -12.23 6.02 -34.01
N SER A 142 -12.68 6.18 -32.76
CA SER A 142 -14.04 5.92 -32.32
C SER A 142 -14.94 7.14 -32.55
N PRO A 143 -15.98 7.07 -33.40
CA PRO A 143 -16.89 8.19 -33.66
C PRO A 143 -17.86 8.49 -32.51
N GLU A 144 -17.97 7.60 -31.52
CA GLU A 144 -18.94 7.66 -30.43
C GLU A 144 -18.33 8.18 -29.11
N ASP A 145 -17.01 8.15 -28.96
CA ASP A 145 -16.32 8.61 -27.75
C ASP A 145 -15.95 10.10 -27.88
N ASN A 146 -16.68 10.95 -27.16
CA ASN A 146 -16.44 12.38 -27.18
C ASN A 146 -15.12 12.69 -26.45
N PHE A 147 -14.10 13.11 -27.20
CA PHE A 147 -12.81 13.61 -26.68
C PHE A 147 -12.97 14.66 -25.55
N GLU A 148 -14.08 15.40 -25.53
CA GLU A 148 -14.45 16.34 -24.47
C GLU A 148 -14.76 15.67 -23.11
N ASP A 149 -15.36 14.48 -23.08
CA ASP A 149 -15.63 13.77 -21.83
C ASP A 149 -14.35 13.15 -21.25
N TYR A 150 -13.41 12.83 -22.13
CA TYR A 150 -12.06 12.40 -21.77
C TYR A 150 -11.21 13.56 -21.19
N ILE A 151 -11.25 14.76 -21.78
CA ILE A 151 -10.62 15.96 -21.18
C ILE A 151 -11.28 16.36 -19.86
N LYS A 152 -12.59 16.10 -19.68
CA LYS A 152 -13.25 16.32 -18.38
C LYS A 152 -12.88 15.28 -17.32
N SER A 153 -12.34 14.12 -17.72
CA SER A 153 -11.82 13.09 -16.81
C SER A 153 -10.39 13.35 -16.33
N ASP A 154 -9.83 14.54 -16.61
CA ASP A 154 -8.52 15.02 -16.13
C ASP A 154 -8.58 15.20 -14.60
N ARG A 155 -8.67 14.07 -13.89
CA ARG A 155 -8.57 13.99 -12.45
C ARG A 155 -7.17 14.43 -12.10
N GLU A 156 -7.08 15.37 -11.17
CA GLU A 156 -5.81 15.82 -10.65
C GLU A 156 -5.16 14.69 -9.84
N ILE A 157 -4.41 13.83 -10.54
CA ILE A 157 -3.70 12.71 -9.94
C ILE A 157 -2.48 13.27 -9.21
N ILE A 158 -2.27 12.79 -7.97
CA ILE A 158 -1.07 13.14 -7.20
C ILE A 158 0.18 12.79 -8.00
N ASP A 159 1.03 13.79 -8.20
CA ASP A 159 2.33 13.65 -8.82
C ASP A 159 3.31 12.96 -7.87
N ILE A 160 3.29 11.62 -7.89
CA ILE A 160 4.16 10.79 -7.05
C ILE A 160 5.66 10.95 -7.38
N GLU A 161 6.04 11.59 -8.48
CA GLU A 161 7.46 11.88 -8.76
C GLU A 161 8.04 12.90 -7.78
N LYS A 162 7.18 13.68 -7.12
CA LYS A 162 7.57 14.64 -6.07
C LYS A 162 7.52 14.05 -4.65
N PHE A 163 7.13 12.79 -4.50
CA PHE A 163 7.01 12.13 -3.20
C PHE A 163 8.38 11.77 -2.64
N HIS A 164 8.64 12.11 -1.36
CA HIS A 164 9.87 11.69 -0.69
C HIS A 164 9.68 10.34 0.01
N PHE A 165 10.14 9.28 -0.66
CA PHE A 165 10.05 7.93 -0.13
C PHE A 165 11.04 7.70 1.03
N ALA A 166 10.51 7.41 2.22
CA ALA A 166 11.33 7.02 3.34
C ALA A 166 12.00 5.67 3.06
N MET A 167 13.33 5.66 3.13
CA MET A 167 14.13 4.45 3.15
C MET A 167 14.33 4.02 4.61
N ASN A 168 14.21 2.72 4.90
CA ASN A 168 14.35 2.19 6.25
C ASN A 168 15.41 1.08 6.30
N GLY A 169 16.64 1.44 5.94
CA GLY A 169 17.82 0.62 6.18
C GLY A 169 18.43 0.92 7.56
N GLN A 170 19.21 -0.02 8.09
CA GLN A 170 19.96 0.12 9.35
C GLN A 170 21.48 0.35 9.11
N TRP A 171 21.85 0.94 7.97
CA TRP A 171 23.25 1.07 7.53
C TRP A 171 24.19 1.69 8.56
N SER A 172 23.72 2.68 9.31
CA SER A 172 24.51 3.37 10.34
C SER A 172 24.69 2.56 11.63
N ILE A 173 23.82 1.57 11.87
CA ILE A 173 23.81 0.76 13.09
C ILE A 173 24.55 -0.56 12.85
N ASN A 174 24.26 -1.24 11.74
CA ASN A 174 24.75 -2.60 11.50
C ASN A 174 25.09 -2.88 10.02
N HIS A 175 25.21 -1.86 9.17
CA HIS A 175 25.48 -2.00 7.73
C HIS A 175 24.43 -2.81 6.95
N SER A 176 23.25 -3.06 7.53
CA SER A 176 22.15 -3.78 6.89
C SER A 176 21.23 -2.82 6.14
N ASP A 177 20.78 -3.23 4.96
CA ASP A 177 19.65 -2.63 4.23
C ASP A 177 18.29 -3.13 4.74
N VAL A 178 18.29 -4.13 5.62
CA VAL A 178 17.10 -4.67 6.28
C VAL A 178 16.99 -4.12 7.70
N HIS A 179 15.78 -3.66 8.06
CA HIS A 179 15.41 -3.30 9.43
C HIS A 179 14.75 -4.49 10.13
N GLU A 180 15.45 -5.13 11.05
CA GLU A 180 14.88 -6.22 11.85
C GLU A 180 13.85 -5.67 12.83
N ILE A 181 12.69 -6.34 12.94
CA ILE A 181 11.66 -6.05 13.94
C ILE A 181 11.61 -7.24 14.91
N SER A 182 12.06 -7.03 16.14
CA SER A 182 12.26 -8.10 17.13
C SER A 182 11.22 -8.07 18.26
N THR A 183 10.55 -6.94 18.48
CA THR A 183 9.52 -6.78 19.53
C THR A 183 8.18 -6.26 19.01
N GLU A 184 7.10 -6.47 19.79
CA GLU A 184 5.77 -5.96 19.42
C GLU A 184 5.75 -4.43 19.42
N SER A 185 6.47 -3.78 20.35
CA SER A 185 6.57 -2.32 20.40
C SER A 185 7.31 -1.74 19.19
N GLU A 186 8.36 -2.41 18.71
CA GLU A 186 9.06 -1.99 17.49
C GLU A 186 8.11 -2.09 16.28
N LEU A 187 7.37 -3.19 16.17
CA LEU A 187 6.40 -3.40 15.09
C LEU A 187 5.31 -2.31 15.07
N THR A 188 4.74 -2.00 16.24
CA THR A 188 3.66 -1.02 16.35
C THR A 188 4.15 0.39 16.08
N ASN A 189 5.35 0.76 16.58
CA ASN A 189 5.98 2.05 16.29
C ASN A 189 6.34 2.18 14.82
N TRP A 190 6.92 1.14 14.23
CA TRP A 190 7.25 1.09 12.81
C TRP A 190 6.00 1.26 11.94
N PHE A 191 4.93 0.51 12.23
CA PHE A 191 3.68 0.57 11.49
C PHE A 191 3.03 1.95 11.55
N ALA A 192 2.94 2.54 12.76
CA ALA A 192 2.45 3.92 12.94
C ALA A 192 3.33 4.93 12.18
N GLY A 193 4.64 4.77 12.24
CA GLY A 193 5.60 5.62 11.53
C GLY A 193 5.42 5.59 10.01
N VAL A 194 5.26 4.39 9.42
CA VAL A 194 5.01 4.21 7.97
C VAL A 194 3.71 4.90 7.56
N LEU A 195 2.60 4.67 8.28
CA LEU A 195 1.31 5.31 7.97
C LEU A 195 1.42 6.84 8.06
N ASN A 196 2.03 7.35 9.13
CA ASN A 196 2.20 8.78 9.35
C ASN A 196 3.06 9.44 8.25
N HIS A 197 4.19 8.82 7.89
CA HIS A 197 5.09 9.33 6.86
C HIS A 197 4.37 9.43 5.51
N ILE A 198 3.76 8.34 5.07
CA ILE A 198 3.09 8.29 3.77
C ILE A 198 1.95 9.31 3.71
N ARG A 199 1.13 9.38 4.76
CA ARG A 199 0.03 10.34 4.82
C ARG A 199 0.52 11.77 4.70
N LYS A 200 1.54 12.16 5.47
CA LYS A 200 2.09 13.53 5.43
C LYS A 200 2.66 13.90 4.06
N GLU A 201 3.37 12.98 3.41
CA GLU A 201 3.88 13.23 2.06
C GLU A 201 2.74 13.37 1.05
N LEU A 202 1.68 12.56 1.15
CA LEU A 202 0.50 12.72 0.27
C LEU A 202 -0.24 14.03 0.53
N GLU A 203 -0.48 14.41 1.79
CA GLU A 203 -1.09 15.69 2.17
C GLU A 203 -0.26 16.86 1.62
N TYR A 204 1.08 16.81 1.78
CA TYR A 204 1.99 17.82 1.24
C TYR A 204 1.92 17.97 -0.29
N LEU A 205 1.74 16.85 -1.01
CA LEU A 205 1.58 16.87 -2.46
C LEU A 205 0.22 17.38 -2.91
N LYS A 206 -0.85 17.19 -2.11
CA LYS A 206 -2.19 17.71 -2.42
C LYS A 206 -2.34 19.21 -2.14
N GLU A 207 -1.58 19.76 -1.21
CA GLU A 207 -1.60 21.19 -0.88
C GLU A 207 -0.79 22.07 -1.86
N LYS A 208 -0.10 21.46 -2.83
CA LYS A 208 0.85 22.11 -3.75
C LYS A 208 0.34 22.19 -5.16
#